data_AF-A0A7J6CBK7-F1
#
_entry.id   AF-A0A7J6CBK7-F1
#
_cell.length_a   1.000
_cell.length_b   1.000
_cell.length_c   1.000
_cell.angle_alpha   90.00
_cell.angle_beta   90.00
_cell.angle_gamma   90.00
#
_symmetry.space_group_name_H-M   'P 1'
#
loop_
_entity.id
_entity.type
_entity.pdbx_description
1 polymer ?
#
loop_
_entity_poly.entity_id
_entity_poly.type
_entity_poly.pdbx_seq_one_letter_code
_entity_poly.pdbx_strand_id
1 'polypeptide(L)'
;MFYRHWALKESFIKAIGTGLGFDLQRAEFHISPNQMREGQVYRQTQMYLDNEGEDWTFEESLLDKDHHVAVALGKPEISTSEEDGGTVCEAPPLSFTLLSFSDLVSKATPLLEEDPAYWERFQSKKEAPLRQNRYHQTDLFRKAQTSY
;
A
#
# COMPACT_ATOMS: atom_id res chain seq x y z
N MET A 1 1.83 13.40 4.51
CA MET A 1 2.90 12.79 5.35
C MET A 1 2.47 11.52 6.07
N PHE A 2 1.32 11.47 6.77
CA PHE A 2 0.86 10.24 7.44
C PHE A 2 0.70 9.06 6.46
N TYR A 3 -0.05 9.23 5.37
CA TYR A 3 -0.30 8.14 4.40
C TYR A 3 0.97 7.62 3.71
N ARG A 4 1.97 8.47 3.54
CA ARG A 4 3.28 8.08 3.01
C ARG A 4 4.02 7.14 3.95
N HIS A 5 4.11 7.48 5.24
CA HIS A 5 4.68 6.60 6.26
C HIS A 5 3.87 5.30 6.38
N TRP A 6 2.54 5.39 6.34
CA TRP A 6 1.66 4.23 6.38
C TRP A 6 1.94 3.28 5.20
N ALA A 7 2.03 3.81 3.98
CA ALA A 7 2.33 3.02 2.79
C ALA A 7 3.70 2.31 2.88
N LEU A 8 4.73 2.98 3.39
CA LEU A 8 6.05 2.39 3.62
C LEU A 8 6.03 1.25 4.65
N LYS A 9 5.36 1.45 5.79
CA LYS A 9 5.21 0.39 6.79
C LYS A 9 4.44 -0.81 6.23
N GLU A 10 3.33 -0.56 5.56
CA GLU A 10 2.51 -1.60 4.93
C GLU A 10 3.27 -2.35 3.82
N SER A 11 4.07 -1.66 3.00
CA SER A 11 4.85 -2.32 1.96
C SER A 11 5.91 -3.26 2.55
N PHE A 12 6.60 -2.83 3.61
CA PHE A 12 7.52 -3.67 4.35
C PHE A 12 6.83 -4.90 4.97
N ILE A 13 5.72 -4.71 5.69
CA ILE A 13 4.97 -5.79 6.35
C ILE A 13 4.46 -6.82 5.34
N LYS A 14 3.97 -6.36 4.19
CA LYS A 14 3.56 -7.24 3.08
C LYS A 14 4.74 -8.01 2.51
N ALA A 15 5.89 -7.38 2.34
CA ALA A 15 7.09 -8.03 1.81
C ALA A 15 7.60 -9.15 2.75
N ILE A 16 7.54 -8.96 4.08
CA ILE A 16 7.94 -9.99 5.05
C ILE A 16 6.82 -10.99 5.39
N GLY A 17 5.58 -10.75 4.98
CA GLY A 17 4.46 -11.67 5.13
C GLY A 17 3.91 -11.85 6.55
N THR A 18 4.17 -10.91 7.47
CA THR A 18 3.78 -11.04 8.89
C THR A 18 2.33 -10.63 9.19
N GLY A 19 1.68 -9.89 8.28
CA GLY A 19 0.30 -9.44 8.45
C GLY A 19 0.10 -8.52 9.66
N LEU A 20 -1.03 -8.64 10.34
CA LEU A 20 -1.43 -7.74 11.44
C LEU A 20 -0.65 -7.92 12.75
N GLY A 21 0.18 -8.96 12.85
CA GLY A 21 0.93 -9.28 14.08
C GLY A 21 2.21 -8.46 14.25
N PHE A 22 2.61 -7.68 13.24
CA PHE A 22 3.81 -6.86 13.32
C PHE A 22 3.57 -5.63 14.19
N ASP A 23 4.41 -5.43 15.20
CA ASP A 23 4.40 -4.20 15.98
C ASP A 23 4.96 -3.04 15.16
N LEU A 24 4.07 -2.17 14.69
CA LEU A 24 4.40 -1.01 13.87
C LEU A 24 5.41 -0.07 14.54
N GLN A 25 5.54 -0.06 15.86
CA GLN A 25 6.47 0.84 16.56
C GLN A 25 7.94 0.47 16.31
N ARG A 26 8.20 -0.80 15.97
CA ARG A 26 9.56 -1.31 15.72
C ARG A 26 10.18 -0.79 14.43
N ALA A 27 9.35 -0.53 13.42
CA ALA A 27 9.81 -0.04 12.12
C ALA A 27 9.73 1.49 12.08
N GLU A 28 10.87 2.15 11.91
CA GLU A 28 10.99 3.59 11.72
C GLU A 28 11.47 3.89 10.30
N PHE A 29 10.93 4.95 9.69
CA PHE A 29 11.28 5.37 8.34
C PHE A 29 11.80 6.80 8.35
N HIS A 30 13.02 6.97 7.87
CA HIS A 30 13.65 8.28 7.67
C HIS A 30 13.41 8.69 6.23
N ILE A 31 12.31 9.42 6.04
CA ILE A 31 11.79 9.75 4.72
C ILE A 31 12.67 10.79 4.02
N SER A 32 13.04 10.52 2.77
CA SER A 32 13.74 11.47 1.91
C SER A 32 13.40 11.22 0.43
N PRO A 33 13.15 12.28 -0.37
CA PRO A 33 13.01 13.69 0.00
C PRO A 33 11.65 13.98 0.65
N ASN A 34 11.53 15.10 1.37
CA ASN A 34 10.27 15.52 2.01
C ASN A 34 9.16 15.84 1.00
N GLN A 35 9.52 16.36 -0.17
CA GLN A 35 8.58 16.70 -1.24
C GLN A 35 8.77 15.73 -2.42
N MET A 36 7.66 15.27 -2.97
CA MET A 36 7.62 14.37 -4.11
C MET A 36 6.92 15.04 -5.28
N ARG A 37 7.28 14.63 -6.50
CA ARG A 37 6.60 15.01 -7.74
C ARG A 37 5.95 13.78 -8.36
N GLU A 38 4.79 14.00 -8.97
CA GLU A 38 4.07 12.98 -9.74
C GLU A 38 4.96 12.42 -10.85
N GLY A 39 4.85 11.11 -11.09
CA GLY A 39 5.63 10.42 -12.12
C GLY A 39 7.12 10.24 -11.83
N GLN A 40 7.60 10.65 -10.65
CA GLN A 40 8.98 10.41 -10.21
C GLN A 40 9.05 9.30 -9.16
N VAL A 41 10.18 8.60 -9.16
CA VAL A 41 10.46 7.50 -8.24
C VAL A 41 11.64 7.89 -7.36
N TYR A 42 11.48 7.69 -6.06
CA TYR A 42 12.44 8.05 -5.04
C TYR A 42 12.89 6.79 -4.30
N ARG A 43 14.17 6.75 -3.92
CA ARG A 43 14.83 5.59 -3.26
C ARG A 43 15.66 5.98 -2.04
N GLN A 44 15.57 7.23 -1.60
CA GLN A 44 16.43 7.79 -0.58
C GLN A 44 15.90 7.54 0.84
N THR A 45 14.67 7.05 0.97
CA THR A 45 14.08 6.72 2.26
C THR A 45 14.77 5.51 2.88
N GLN A 46 15.20 5.67 4.13
CA GLN A 46 15.88 4.64 4.91
C GLN A 46 14.93 4.05 5.95
N MET A 47 15.15 2.78 6.28
CA MET A 47 14.40 2.08 7.32
C MET A 47 15.32 1.73 8.49
N TYR A 48 14.75 1.82 9.68
CA TYR A 48 15.35 1.32 10.91
C TYR A 48 14.39 0.32 11.56
N LEU A 49 14.93 -0.80 12.05
CA LEU A 49 14.18 -1.79 12.82
C LEU A 49 14.79 -1.86 14.22
N ASP A 50 13.98 -1.62 15.24
CA ASP A 50 14.43 -1.61 16.64
C ASP A 50 15.64 -0.66 16.88
N ASN A 51 15.68 0.45 16.14
CA ASN A 51 16.76 1.47 16.08
C ASN A 51 18.05 1.04 15.34
N GLU A 52 18.05 -0.11 14.66
CA GLU A 52 19.15 -0.55 13.81
C GLU A 52 18.85 -0.25 12.34
N GLY A 53 19.82 0.30 11.61
CA GLY A 53 19.66 0.62 10.18
C GLY A 53 19.57 -0.65 9.36
N GLU A 54 18.60 -0.70 8.45
CA GLU A 54 18.32 -1.86 7.62
C GLU A 54 18.64 -1.58 6.15
N ASP A 55 19.32 -2.52 5.48
CA ASP A 55 19.69 -2.43 4.05
C ASP A 55 18.51 -2.68 3.10
N TRP A 56 17.29 -2.34 3.52
CA TRP A 56 16.11 -2.44 2.69
C TRP A 56 16.04 -1.29 1.70
N THR A 57 15.74 -1.63 0.44
CA THR A 57 15.45 -0.61 -0.58
C THR A 57 13.94 -0.37 -0.68
N PHE A 58 13.55 0.91 -0.65
CA PHE A 58 12.18 1.34 -0.87
C PHE A 58 12.09 2.22 -2.11
N GLU A 59 11.16 1.93 -3.01
CA GLU A 59 10.76 2.85 -4.07
C GLU A 59 9.48 3.57 -3.67
N GLU A 60 9.48 4.90 -3.75
CA GLU A 60 8.32 5.73 -3.47
C GLU A 60 7.92 6.51 -4.72
N SER A 61 6.63 6.58 -5.02
CA SER A 61 6.09 7.41 -6.10
C SER A 61 4.72 8.00 -5.75
N LEU A 62 4.37 9.09 -6.42
CA LEU A 62 3.03 9.65 -6.45
C LEU A 62 2.40 9.27 -7.79
N LEU A 63 1.29 8.51 -7.75
CA LEU A 63 0.53 8.20 -8.97
C LEU A 63 -0.23 9.44 -9.45
N ASP A 64 -0.75 10.22 -8.50
CA ASP A 64 -1.33 11.54 -8.66
C ASP A 64 -1.17 12.30 -7.33
N LYS A 65 -1.77 13.49 -7.22
CA LYS A 65 -1.73 14.35 -6.02
C LYS A 65 -2.21 13.70 -4.71
N ASP A 66 -3.06 12.67 -4.77
CA ASP A 66 -3.74 12.11 -3.60
C ASP A 66 -3.29 10.67 -3.29
N HIS A 67 -2.56 10.01 -4.20
CA HIS A 67 -2.18 8.59 -4.11
C HIS A 67 -0.67 8.38 -3.99
N HIS A 68 -0.23 7.99 -2.78
CA HIS A 68 1.13 7.54 -2.50
C HIS A 68 1.28 6.03 -2.72
N VAL A 69 2.38 5.63 -3.36
CA VAL A 69 2.78 4.23 -3.50
C VAL A 69 4.18 4.04 -2.94
N ALA A 70 4.35 2.93 -2.21
CA ALA A 70 5.64 2.48 -1.72
C ALA A 70 5.83 1.00 -2.08
N VAL A 71 7.01 0.66 -2.60
CA VAL A 71 7.43 -0.72 -2.92
C VAL A 71 8.64 -1.05 -2.07
N ALA A 72 8.56 -2.14 -1.30
CA ALA A 72 9.69 -2.66 -0.51
C ALA A 72 10.36 -3.79 -1.30
N LEU A 73 11.65 -3.66 -1.58
CA LEU A 73 12.40 -4.56 -2.48
C LEU A 73 13.28 -5.58 -1.75
N GLY A 74 13.25 -5.63 -0.42
CA GLY A 74 14.14 -6.49 0.35
C GLY A 74 15.56 -5.93 0.49
N LYS A 75 16.43 -6.74 1.09
CA LYS A 75 17.87 -6.50 1.15
C LYS A 75 18.48 -6.89 -0.21
N PRO A 76 19.43 -6.12 -0.76
CA PRO A 76 20.14 -6.53 -1.96
C PRO A 76 20.85 -7.86 -1.64
N GLU A 77 20.52 -8.91 -2.38
CA GLU A 77 21.25 -10.18 -2.23
C GLU A 77 22.69 -9.93 -2.67
N ILE A 78 23.65 -10.12 -1.75
CA ILE A 78 25.05 -10.30 -2.12
C ILE A 78 25.11 -11.68 -2.76
N SER A 79 24.80 -11.76 -4.05
CA SER A 79 24.97 -12.99 -4.82
C SER A 79 26.46 -13.28 -4.93
N THR A 80 26.98 -14.11 -4.03
CA THR A 80 28.19 -14.90 -4.27
C THR A 80 27.87 -15.94 -5.34
N SER A 81 27.92 -15.51 -6.60
CA SER A 81 28.08 -16.40 -7.74
C SER A 81 28.82 -15.64 -8.83
N GLU A 82 30.14 -15.81 -8.83
CA GLU A 82 30.93 -15.67 -10.04
C GLU A 82 30.38 -16.65 -11.09
N GLU A 83 30.41 -16.25 -12.36
CA GLU A 83 30.02 -17.00 -13.57
C GLU A 83 28.52 -17.01 -13.94
N ASP A 84 28.09 -16.07 -14.79
CA ASP A 84 27.82 -16.34 -16.21
C ASP A 84 27.45 -15.03 -16.93
N GLY A 85 28.05 -14.80 -18.09
CA GLY A 85 27.87 -13.59 -18.88
C GLY A 85 26.63 -13.68 -19.77
N GLY A 86 25.73 -12.70 -19.67
CA GLY A 86 24.69 -12.57 -20.69
C GLY A 86 23.49 -11.75 -20.26
N THR A 87 23.27 -10.67 -21.00
CA THR A 87 22.09 -9.79 -20.95
C THR A 87 22.18 -8.72 -19.87
N VAL A 88 22.59 -7.52 -20.30
CA VAL A 88 22.28 -6.29 -19.58
C VAL A 88 20.78 -6.28 -19.37
N CYS A 89 20.34 -6.57 -18.14
CA CYS A 89 18.96 -6.43 -17.75
C CYS A 89 18.61 -4.95 -17.97
N GLU A 90 17.85 -4.68 -19.03
CA GLU A 90 17.29 -3.37 -19.27
C GLU A 90 16.51 -3.02 -17.99
N ALA A 91 17.04 -2.04 -17.23
CA ALA A 91 16.47 -1.70 -15.94
C ALA A 91 14.98 -1.42 -16.16
N PRO A 92 14.07 -2.14 -15.46
CA PRO A 92 12.65 -1.96 -15.69
C PRO A 92 12.30 -0.48 -15.53
N PRO A 93 11.38 0.06 -16.35
CA PRO A 93 10.95 1.44 -16.22
C PRO A 93 10.54 1.67 -14.77
N LEU A 94 11.22 2.61 -14.13
CA LEU A 94 11.04 2.86 -12.70
C LEU A 94 9.61 3.32 -12.36
N SER A 95 8.89 3.86 -13.34
CA SER A 95 7.54 4.39 -13.19
C SER A 95 6.47 3.33 -13.41
N PHE A 96 5.39 3.43 -12.62
CA PHE A 96 4.18 2.63 -12.80
C PHE A 96 3.53 2.85 -14.18
N THR A 97 3.08 1.76 -14.80
CA THR A 97 2.27 1.80 -16.02
C THR A 97 0.80 1.67 -15.66
N LEU A 98 -0.01 2.62 -16.09
CA LEU A 98 -1.47 2.55 -15.95
C LEU A 98 -2.04 1.59 -17.01
N LEU A 99 -2.74 0.54 -16.57
CA LEU A 99 -3.39 -0.43 -17.45
C LEU A 99 -4.89 -0.18 -17.54
N SER A 100 -5.44 -0.26 -18.75
CA SER A 100 -6.89 -0.27 -18.98
C SER A 100 -7.49 -1.65 -18.71
N PHE A 101 -8.82 -1.74 -18.59
CA PHE A 101 -9.51 -3.03 -18.52
C PHE A 101 -9.16 -3.93 -19.71
N SER A 102 -9.09 -3.36 -20.92
CA SER A 102 -8.73 -4.10 -22.14
C SER A 102 -7.32 -4.69 -22.04
N ASP A 103 -6.37 -3.97 -21.44
CA ASP A 103 -5.01 -4.48 -21.22
C ASP A 103 -5.02 -5.66 -20.25
N LEU A 104 -5.77 -5.53 -19.15
CA LEU A 104 -5.92 -6.58 -18.12
C LEU A 104 -6.52 -7.88 -18.67
N VAL A 105 -7.50 -7.78 -19.56
CA VAL A 105 -8.20 -8.96 -20.12
C VAL A 105 -7.66 -9.45 -21.45
N SER A 106 -6.62 -8.79 -22.02
CA SER A 106 -6.07 -9.09 -23.35
C SER A 106 -5.67 -10.56 -23.56
N LYS A 107 -5.28 -11.25 -22.48
CA LYS A 107 -4.91 -12.68 -22.47
C LYS A 107 -5.76 -13.50 -21.51
N ALA A 108 -6.83 -12.93 -20.95
CA ALA A 108 -7.68 -13.65 -20.01
C ALA A 108 -8.50 -14.72 -20.75
N THR A 109 -8.62 -15.90 -20.14
CA THR A 109 -9.49 -16.97 -20.60
C THR A 109 -10.46 -17.34 -19.48
N PRO A 110 -11.77 -17.51 -19.76
CA PRO A 110 -12.73 -17.90 -18.74
C PRO A 110 -12.36 -19.26 -18.14
N LEU A 111 -12.26 -19.33 -16.81
CA LEU A 111 -12.06 -20.59 -16.09
C LEU A 111 -13.38 -21.29 -15.74
N LEU A 112 -14.45 -20.51 -15.65
CA LEU A 112 -15.79 -20.93 -15.26
C LEU A 112 -16.83 -20.32 -16.19
N GLU A 113 -18.01 -20.91 -16.24
CA GLU A 113 -19.17 -20.33 -16.93
C GLU A 113 -19.61 -19.03 -16.25
N GLU A 114 -20.31 -18.19 -17.01
CA GLU A 114 -20.89 -16.96 -16.49
C GLU A 114 -21.89 -17.28 -15.37
N ASP A 115 -21.82 -16.54 -14.25
CA ASP A 115 -22.81 -16.57 -13.18
C ASP A 115 -23.70 -15.31 -13.27
N PRO A 116 -24.89 -15.40 -13.88
CA PRO A 116 -25.79 -14.25 -14.03
C PRO A 116 -26.25 -13.67 -12.68
N ALA A 117 -26.24 -14.47 -11.61
CA ALA A 117 -26.67 -14.03 -10.29
C ALA A 117 -25.58 -13.23 -9.54
N TYR A 118 -24.33 -13.25 -10.02
CA TYR A 118 -23.23 -12.55 -9.35
C TYR A 118 -23.46 -11.05 -9.26
N TRP A 119 -23.92 -10.43 -10.37
CA TRP A 119 -24.20 -9.00 -10.42
C TRP A 119 -25.35 -8.59 -9.50
N GLU A 120 -26.46 -9.34 -9.52
CA GLU A 120 -27.63 -9.11 -8.67
C GLU A 120 -27.27 -9.14 -7.17
N ARG A 121 -26.41 -10.11 -6.78
CA ARG A 121 -25.90 -10.22 -5.41
C ARG A 121 -24.95 -9.08 -5.03
N PHE A 122 -24.20 -8.53 -5.98
CA PHE A 122 -23.35 -7.36 -5.73
C PHE A 122 -24.21 -6.10 -5.53
N GLN A 123 -25.16 -5.85 -6.43
CA GLN A 123 -26.01 -4.65 -6.40
C GLN A 123 -26.91 -4.58 -5.15
N SER A 124 -27.32 -5.73 -4.61
CA SER A 124 -28.12 -5.80 -3.39
C SER A 124 -27.34 -5.49 -2.09
N LYS A 125 -26.00 -5.40 -2.14
CA LYS A 125 -25.20 -5.01 -0.96
C LYS A 125 -25.37 -3.52 -0.67
N LYS A 126 -25.52 -3.17 0.61
CA LYS A 126 -25.53 -1.77 1.05
C LYS A 126 -24.17 -1.13 0.77
N GLU A 127 -24.18 0.00 0.06
CA GLU A 127 -23.00 0.72 -0.38
C GLU A 127 -22.12 1.26 0.77
N ALA A 128 -22.74 1.59 1.91
CA ALA A 128 -22.02 2.08 3.09
C ALA A 128 -22.27 1.21 4.33
N PRO A 129 -21.22 0.94 5.15
CA PRO A 129 -21.42 0.36 6.46
C PRO A 129 -22.24 1.31 7.33
N LEU A 130 -23.10 0.75 8.19
CA LEU A 130 -23.86 1.54 9.16
C LEU A 130 -22.89 2.23 10.12
N ARG A 131 -22.71 3.54 9.96
CA ARG A 131 -21.89 4.35 10.86
C ARG A 131 -22.44 4.24 12.29
N GLN A 132 -21.68 3.63 13.20
CA GLN A 132 -22.04 3.51 14.63
C GLN A 132 -21.98 4.84 15.42
N ASN A 133 -21.79 6.00 14.76
CA ASN A 133 -21.58 7.29 15.43
C ASN A 133 -22.84 8.05 15.88
N ARG A 134 -23.99 7.38 16.03
CA ARG A 134 -25.23 8.02 16.53
C ARG A 134 -25.67 7.63 17.93
N TYR A 135 -24.81 7.00 18.73
CA TYR A 135 -25.11 6.74 20.15
C TYR A 135 -24.49 7.73 21.14
N HIS A 136 -23.64 8.67 20.71
CA HIS A 136 -23.01 9.65 21.62
C HIS A 136 -23.66 11.04 21.63
N GLN A 137 -24.60 11.34 20.72
CA GLN A 137 -25.29 12.64 20.70
C GLN A 137 -26.59 12.63 21.53
N THR A 138 -27.25 11.48 21.70
CA THR A 138 -28.56 11.42 22.38
C THR A 138 -28.47 11.41 23.91
N ASP A 139 -27.35 10.96 24.48
CA ASP A 139 -27.17 10.95 25.94
C ASP A 139 -26.71 12.30 26.52
N LEU A 140 -26.10 13.15 25.70
CA LEU A 140 -25.73 14.52 26.11
C LEU A 140 -26.94 15.46 26.17
N PHE A 141 -27.92 15.28 25.28
CA PHE A 141 -29.17 16.05 25.33
C PHE A 141 -30.08 15.64 26.50
N ARG A 142 -30.03 14.39 26.96
CA ARG A 142 -30.85 13.93 28.10
C ARG A 142 -30.30 14.42 29.45
N LYS A 143 -28.96 14.48 29.61
CA LYS A 143 -28.34 15.01 30.84
C LYS A 143 -28.47 16.52 31.00
N ALA A 144 -28.62 17.28 29.91
CA ALA A 144 -28.79 18.73 29.99
C ALA A 144 -30.21 19.18 30.43
N GLN A 145 -31.22 18.31 30.35
CA GLN A 145 -32.60 18.62 30.74
C GLN A 145 -33.01 18.08 32.12
N THR A 146 -32.13 17.39 32.84
CA THR A 146 -32.42 16.88 34.20
C THR A 146 -31.66 17.62 35.31
N SER A 147 -30.95 18.70 34.95
CA SER A 147 -30.20 19.54 35.88
C SER A 147 -30.67 20.99 35.79
N TYR A 148 -31.95 21.24 36.04
CA TYR A 148 -32.50 22.48 36.61
C TYR A 148 -33.90 22.19 37.16
#